data_AF-A0A2P5AQC6-F1
#
_entry.id   AF-A0A2P5AQC6-F1
#
_cell.length_a   1.000
_cell.length_b   1.000
_cell.length_c   1.000
_cell.angle_alpha   90.00
_cell.angle_beta   90.00
_cell.angle_gamma   90.00
#
_symmetry.space_group_name_H-M   'P 1'
#
loop_
_entity.id
_entity.type
_entity.pdbx_description
1 polymer ?
#
loop_
_entity_poly.entity_id
_entity_poly.type
_entity_poly.pdbx_seq_one_letter_code
_entity_poly.pdbx_strand_id
1 'polypeptide(L)'
;MQVGHEFKTEIELLSRVRHKILVCLLGFCFEQGEEMLIYEYVPNGNLNDTLSGIRRDWMRRLRVALDTARGLVNLHELANPPVIHRDIKSTNVLLDECLNAKVADFGLSKLMGDGEKDHVSTQVKGTMGYLDPEYYMTQQLNEKSDVYSFGVVMLEMITARKPIERGKYIVREVREMMDKTKELYSLHSVVDPALGFGTRLSGFEKFVDLAMRWVEDGRAKRPTMSEVVKDIETIMQLAGLNPNADSLSTSASYEESNKASSFDPYSEESFDQSQVFPPRTI
;
A
#
# COMPACT_ATOMS: atom_id res chain seq x y z
N MET A 1 -4.01 32.41 -2.12
CA MET A 1 -4.36 31.08 -2.66
C MET A 1 -4.19 30.07 -1.54
N GLN A 2 -5.18 29.23 -1.30
CA GLN A 2 -5.15 28.27 -0.19
C GLN A 2 -4.70 26.92 -0.74
N VAL A 3 -3.53 26.46 -0.27
CA VAL A 3 -3.01 25.14 -0.66
C VAL A 3 -3.96 24.04 -0.21
N GLY A 4 -4.24 23.09 -1.09
CA GLY A 4 -5.06 21.91 -0.87
C GLY A 4 -4.64 21.14 0.38
N HIS A 5 -5.63 20.62 1.11
CA HIS A 5 -5.36 19.85 2.33
C HIS A 5 -4.57 18.58 2.01
N GLU A 6 -4.92 17.88 0.93
CA GLU A 6 -4.33 16.59 0.55
C GLU A 6 -2.87 16.76 0.13
N PHE A 7 -2.56 17.81 -0.65
CA PHE A 7 -1.20 18.20 -1.00
C PHE A 7 -0.32 18.45 0.23
N LYS A 8 -0.82 19.22 1.21
CA LYS A 8 -0.11 19.49 2.47
C LYS A 8 0.12 18.21 3.28
N THR A 9 -0.92 17.39 3.42
CA THR A 9 -0.86 16.13 4.15
C THR A 9 0.21 15.21 3.58
N GLU A 10 0.26 15.10 2.26
CA GLU A 10 1.21 14.23 1.59
C GLU A 10 2.67 14.69 1.75
N ILE A 11 2.93 16.00 1.62
CA ILE A 11 4.26 16.57 1.88
C ILE A 11 4.66 16.36 3.34
N GLU A 12 3.77 16.61 4.29
CA GLU A 12 4.06 16.46 5.72
C GLU A 12 4.38 15.00 6.09
N LEU A 13 3.68 14.03 5.50
CA LEU A 13 3.88 12.62 5.80
C LEU A 13 5.10 12.03 5.11
N LEU A 14 5.25 12.26 3.80
CA LEU A 14 6.36 11.67 3.04
C LEU A 14 7.70 12.35 3.33
N SER A 15 7.70 13.56 3.90
CA SER A 15 8.92 14.15 4.46
C SER A 15 9.40 13.46 5.74
N ARG A 16 8.50 12.80 6.49
CA ARG A 16 8.81 12.11 7.75
C ARG A 16 9.07 10.62 7.59
N VAL A 17 8.47 9.98 6.59
CA VAL A 17 8.55 8.53 6.41
C VAL A 17 9.33 8.20 5.14
N ARG A 18 10.48 7.53 5.31
CA ARG A 18 11.25 6.95 4.20
C ARG A 18 11.40 5.46 4.43
N HIS A 19 10.78 4.66 3.57
CA HIS A 19 10.87 3.21 3.64
C HIS A 19 10.80 2.60 2.24
N LYS A 20 11.52 1.50 1.99
CA LYS A 20 11.65 0.88 0.66
C LYS A 20 10.32 0.43 0.05
N ILE A 21 9.31 0.17 0.90
CA ILE A 21 7.96 -0.30 0.52
C ILE A 21 6.96 0.87 0.42
N LEU A 22 7.41 2.12 0.52
CA LEU A 22 6.57 3.29 0.29
C LEU A 22 7.12 4.06 -0.91
N VAL A 23 6.24 4.64 -1.72
CA VAL A 23 6.67 5.49 -2.84
C VAL A 23 7.33 6.75 -2.29
N CYS A 24 8.53 7.04 -2.78
CA CYS A 24 9.31 8.18 -2.33
C CYS A 24 8.87 9.48 -3.03
N LEU A 25 8.55 10.51 -2.23
CA LEU A 25 8.41 11.88 -2.70
C LEU A 25 9.81 12.49 -2.89
N LEU A 26 10.15 12.86 -4.12
CA LEU A 26 11.41 13.50 -4.50
C LEU A 26 11.36 15.02 -4.35
N GLY A 27 10.18 15.61 -4.52
CA GLY A 27 9.99 17.04 -4.41
C GLY A 27 8.54 17.46 -4.62
N PHE A 28 8.29 18.75 -4.50
CA PHE A 28 6.99 19.35 -4.77
C PHE A 28 7.19 20.71 -5.43
N CYS A 29 6.18 21.16 -6.17
CA CYS A 29 6.09 22.50 -6.72
C CYS A 29 4.78 23.14 -6.24
N PHE A 30 4.89 24.38 -5.78
CA PHE A 30 3.74 25.24 -5.51
C PHE A 30 4.01 26.62 -6.07
N GLU A 31 3.59 26.84 -7.32
CA GLU A 31 3.85 28.09 -8.04
C GLU A 31 2.60 28.50 -8.83
N GLN A 32 2.28 29.80 -8.81
CA GLN A 32 1.13 30.40 -9.52
C GLN A 32 -0.24 29.74 -9.24
N GLY A 33 -0.37 29.03 -8.11
CA GLY A 33 -1.61 28.34 -7.73
C GLY A 33 -1.69 26.89 -8.22
N GLU A 34 -0.65 26.41 -8.93
CA GLU A 34 -0.51 25.01 -9.30
C GLU A 34 0.18 24.21 -8.19
N GLU A 35 -0.37 23.03 -7.91
CA GLU A 35 0.13 22.09 -6.91
C GLU A 35 0.64 20.83 -7.62
N MET A 36 1.93 20.54 -7.53
CA MET A 36 2.53 19.36 -8.16
C MET A 36 3.40 18.59 -7.17
N LEU A 37 3.27 17.27 -7.16
CA LEU A 37 4.10 16.35 -6.38
C LEU A 37 4.96 15.52 -7.34
N ILE A 38 6.24 15.38 -7.02
CA ILE A 38 7.22 14.69 -7.85
C ILE A 38 7.66 13.43 -7.09
N TYR A 39 7.38 12.26 -7.66
CA TYR A 39 7.69 10.97 -7.05
C TYR A 39 8.79 10.25 -7.83
N GLU A 40 9.36 9.22 -7.19
CA GLU A 40 10.07 8.18 -7.94
C GLU A 40 9.15 7.53 -8.98
N TYR A 41 9.70 7.18 -10.13
CA TYR A 41 8.95 6.46 -11.15
C TYR A 41 8.92 4.96 -10.83
N VAL A 42 7.72 4.40 -10.77
CA VAL A 42 7.50 2.97 -10.48
C VAL A 42 7.01 2.27 -11.75
N PRO A 43 7.86 1.48 -12.44
CA PRO A 43 7.68 1.17 -13.86
C PRO A 43 6.57 0.17 -14.18
N ASN A 44 6.20 -0.73 -13.25
CA ASN A 44 5.16 -1.72 -13.50
C ASN A 44 3.76 -1.25 -13.09
N GLY A 45 3.59 0.05 -12.84
CA GLY A 45 2.29 0.66 -12.54
C GLY A 45 1.68 0.13 -11.24
N ASN A 46 0.35 0.14 -11.18
CA ASN A 46 -0.41 -0.26 -9.99
C ASN A 46 -0.88 -1.73 -10.05
N LEU A 47 -1.20 -2.29 -8.89
CA LEU A 47 -1.65 -3.66 -8.75
C LEU A 47 -2.96 -3.91 -9.50
N ASN A 48 -3.91 -2.99 -9.52
CA ASN A 48 -5.18 -3.17 -10.23
C ASN A 48 -4.97 -3.51 -11.72
N ASP A 49 -4.12 -2.74 -12.41
CA ASP A 49 -3.86 -2.91 -13.84
C ASP A 49 -2.96 -4.13 -14.09
N THR A 50 -2.00 -4.34 -13.18
CA THR A 50 -0.98 -5.38 -13.30
C THR A 50 -1.46 -6.74 -12.76
N LEU A 51 -2.59 -6.85 -12.08
CA LEU A 51 -3.22 -8.15 -11.74
C LEU A 51 -3.54 -8.96 -13.01
N SER A 52 -3.87 -8.27 -14.11
CA SER A 52 -4.02 -8.88 -15.43
C SER A 52 -2.69 -9.27 -16.11
N GLY A 53 -1.55 -8.80 -15.59
CA GLY A 53 -0.18 -9.08 -16.07
C GLY A 53 0.61 -10.06 -15.20
N ILE A 54 0.47 -10.01 -13.86
CA ILE A 54 1.00 -10.97 -12.84
C ILE A 54 0.20 -12.30 -12.88
N ARG A 55 -0.43 -12.56 -14.03
CA ARG A 55 -1.66 -13.33 -14.19
C ARG A 55 -1.60 -14.74 -13.63
N ARG A 56 -0.43 -15.35 -13.49
CA ARG A 56 -0.30 -16.80 -13.26
C ARG A 56 0.45 -17.19 -12.00
N ASP A 57 1.02 -16.24 -11.27
CA ASP A 57 1.91 -16.57 -10.16
C ASP A 57 1.28 -16.26 -8.81
N TRP A 58 0.71 -17.31 -8.20
CA TRP A 58 0.21 -17.28 -6.83
C TRP A 58 1.28 -16.80 -5.83
N MET A 59 2.53 -17.22 -6.02
CA MET A 59 3.66 -16.85 -5.17
C MET A 59 3.96 -15.35 -5.28
N ARG A 60 3.83 -14.78 -6.48
CA ARG A 60 3.98 -13.33 -6.69
C ARG A 60 2.88 -12.56 -5.97
N ARG A 61 1.62 -13.01 -6.03
CA ARG A 61 0.51 -12.37 -5.31
C ARG A 61 0.73 -12.39 -3.79
N LEU A 62 1.21 -13.52 -3.24
CA LEU A 62 1.58 -13.61 -1.83
C LEU A 62 2.71 -12.64 -1.45
N ARG A 63 3.73 -12.48 -2.30
CA ARG A 63 4.81 -11.49 -2.06
C ARG A 63 4.29 -10.06 -2.05
N VAL A 64 3.46 -9.70 -3.03
CA VAL A 64 2.85 -8.36 -3.08
C VAL A 64 2.00 -8.09 -1.83
N ALA A 65 1.22 -9.08 -1.38
CA ALA A 65 0.47 -8.97 -0.12
C ALA A 65 1.40 -8.77 1.08
N LEU A 66 2.48 -9.54 1.17
CA LEU A 66 3.46 -9.43 2.25
C LEU A 66 4.15 -8.05 2.27
N ASP A 67 4.61 -7.57 1.13
CA ASP A 67 5.26 -6.27 1.00
C ASP A 67 4.30 -5.15 1.39
N THR A 68 3.07 -5.17 0.86
CA THR A 68 2.03 -4.19 1.20
C THR A 68 1.76 -4.18 2.71
N ALA A 69 1.62 -5.36 3.33
CA ALA A 69 1.42 -5.49 4.76
C ALA A 69 2.60 -4.92 5.57
N ARG A 70 3.85 -5.16 5.15
CA ARG A 70 5.05 -4.58 5.76
C ARG A 70 5.10 -3.06 5.60
N GLY A 71 4.65 -2.53 4.47
CA GLY A 71 4.50 -1.08 4.26
C GLY A 71 3.52 -0.47 5.27
N LEU A 72 2.38 -1.11 5.48
CA LEU A 72 1.38 -0.70 6.46
C LEU A 72 1.87 -0.82 7.91
N VAL A 73 2.64 -1.86 8.27
CA VAL A 73 3.33 -1.94 9.57
C VAL A 73 4.22 -0.73 9.81
N ASN A 74 4.96 -0.28 8.78
CA ASN A 74 5.80 0.90 8.91
C ASN A 74 4.98 2.16 9.24
N LEU A 75 3.78 2.29 8.68
CA LEU A 75 2.90 3.43 8.95
C LEU A 75 2.24 3.35 10.34
N HIS A 76 1.73 2.18 10.72
CA HIS A 76 0.93 2.02 11.94
C HIS A 76 1.78 1.88 13.21
N GLU A 77 2.91 1.20 13.12
CA GLU A 77 3.63 0.72 14.30
C GLU A 77 5.05 1.31 14.43
N LEU A 78 5.67 1.73 13.31
CA LEU A 78 7.05 2.24 13.30
C LEU A 78 7.14 3.75 13.10
N ALA A 79 6.15 4.37 12.46
CA ALA A 79 6.07 5.82 12.33
C ALA A 79 5.71 6.47 13.67
N ASN A 80 6.29 7.63 13.94
CA ASN A 80 5.98 8.43 15.12
C ASN A 80 5.65 9.88 14.73
N PRO A 81 4.40 10.34 14.92
CA PRO A 81 3.27 9.56 15.42
C PRO A 81 2.74 8.54 14.37
N PRO A 82 1.97 7.52 14.79
CA PRO A 82 1.37 6.55 13.87
C PRO A 82 0.53 7.20 12.76
N VAL A 83 0.59 6.64 11.56
CA VAL A 83 -0.08 7.13 10.36
C VAL A 83 -1.12 6.12 9.89
N ILE A 84 -2.38 6.52 9.80
CA ILE A 84 -3.44 5.73 9.16
C ILE A 84 -3.52 6.18 7.69
N HIS A 85 -3.39 5.25 6.75
CA HIS A 85 -3.36 5.57 5.33
C HIS A 85 -4.74 5.99 4.80
N ARG A 86 -5.81 5.30 5.23
CA ARG A 86 -7.22 5.61 4.96
C ARG A 86 -7.72 5.40 3.52
N ASP A 87 -6.83 5.10 2.59
CA ASP A 87 -7.18 4.89 1.17
C ASP A 87 -6.35 3.76 0.54
N ILE A 88 -6.23 2.66 1.29
CA ILE A 88 -5.63 1.43 0.76
C ILE A 88 -6.56 0.82 -0.27
N LYS A 89 -6.03 0.68 -1.49
CA LYS A 89 -6.70 0.10 -2.65
C LYS A 89 -5.67 -0.41 -3.64
N SER A 90 -6.07 -1.31 -4.53
CA SER A 90 -5.16 -1.90 -5.53
C SER A 90 -4.53 -0.89 -6.49
N THR A 91 -5.15 0.28 -6.72
CA THR A 91 -4.52 1.36 -7.51
C THR A 91 -3.41 2.12 -6.77
N ASN A 92 -3.39 2.02 -5.44
CA ASN A 92 -2.42 2.70 -4.56
C ASN A 92 -1.31 1.74 -4.08
N VAL A 93 -1.29 0.52 -4.62
CA VAL A 93 -0.19 -0.43 -4.45
C VAL A 93 0.54 -0.51 -5.80
N LEU A 94 1.70 0.13 -5.90
CA LEU A 94 2.53 0.13 -7.10
C LEU A 94 3.56 -1.01 -7.09
N LEU A 95 4.13 -1.31 -8.25
CA LEU A 95 5.08 -2.41 -8.42
C LEU A 95 6.40 -1.93 -9.03
N ASP A 96 7.50 -2.10 -8.30
CA ASP A 96 8.84 -1.74 -8.76
C ASP A 96 9.35 -2.65 -9.89
N GLU A 97 10.57 -2.41 -10.38
CA GLU A 97 11.23 -3.19 -11.44
C GLU A 97 11.27 -4.69 -11.15
N CYS A 98 11.42 -5.05 -9.87
CA CYS A 98 11.46 -6.41 -9.37
C CYS A 98 10.06 -6.95 -9.02
N LEU A 99 8.99 -6.19 -9.34
CA LEU A 99 7.58 -6.42 -9.04
C LEU A 99 7.25 -6.39 -7.53
N ASN A 100 8.11 -5.81 -6.69
CA ASN A 100 7.86 -5.68 -5.25
C ASN A 100 6.85 -4.56 -5.02
N ALA A 101 6.02 -4.71 -3.98
CA ALA A 101 4.98 -3.73 -3.73
C ALA A 101 5.54 -2.44 -3.12
N LYS A 102 5.00 -1.30 -3.53
CA LYS A 102 5.18 0.01 -2.89
C LYS A 102 3.82 0.67 -2.65
N VAL A 103 3.55 1.07 -1.42
CA VAL A 103 2.32 1.81 -1.06
C VAL A 103 2.48 3.28 -1.45
N ALA A 104 1.45 3.85 -2.09
CA ALA A 104 1.44 5.19 -2.67
C ALA A 104 0.19 5.99 -2.25
N ASP A 105 0.18 7.28 -2.57
CA ASP A 105 -0.96 8.19 -2.42
C ASP A 105 -1.41 8.39 -0.96
N PHE A 106 -0.70 9.30 -0.29
CA PHE A 106 -0.89 9.59 1.13
C PHE A 106 -1.78 10.81 1.38
N GLY A 107 -2.41 11.38 0.34
CA GLY A 107 -3.18 12.63 0.46
C GLY A 107 -4.34 12.56 1.47
N LEU A 108 -4.92 11.38 1.69
CA LEU A 108 -6.02 11.16 2.64
C LEU A 108 -5.58 10.69 4.04
N SER A 109 -4.29 10.42 4.21
CA SER A 109 -3.73 9.84 5.42
C SER A 109 -3.92 10.75 6.64
N LYS A 110 -3.86 10.16 7.83
CA LYS A 110 -4.11 10.86 9.09
C LYS A 110 -3.14 10.40 10.17
N LEU A 111 -2.51 11.36 10.85
CA LEU A 111 -1.71 11.12 12.04
C LEU A 111 -2.64 10.84 13.24
N MET A 112 -2.35 9.80 14.02
CA MET A 112 -2.96 9.61 15.34
C MET A 112 -2.23 10.49 16.36
N GLY A 113 -2.93 11.46 16.96
CA GLY A 113 -2.32 12.32 17.98
C GLY A 113 -2.07 11.59 19.31
N ASP A 114 -1.16 12.12 20.14
CA ASP A 114 -0.79 11.54 21.45
C ASP A 114 -1.96 11.33 22.44
N GLY A 115 -3.11 11.99 22.21
CA GLY A 115 -4.34 11.85 23.00
C GLY A 115 -5.39 10.90 22.40
N GLU A 116 -5.22 10.47 21.15
CA GLU A 116 -6.17 9.65 20.38
C GLU A 116 -5.74 8.19 20.42
N LYS A 117 -5.78 7.58 21.61
CA LYS A 117 -5.22 6.23 21.82
C LYS A 117 -5.94 5.10 21.08
N ASP A 118 -7.23 5.27 20.78
CA ASP A 118 -8.05 4.19 20.20
C ASP A 118 -8.63 4.53 18.81
N HIS A 119 -8.88 5.81 18.52
CA HIS A 119 -9.47 6.28 17.27
C HIS A 119 -9.36 7.81 17.11
N VAL A 120 -9.46 8.26 15.86
CA VAL A 120 -9.54 9.66 15.43
C VAL A 120 -10.96 9.93 14.94
N SER A 121 -11.66 10.88 15.55
CA SER A 121 -12.97 11.31 15.05
C SER A 121 -12.80 12.27 13.87
N THR A 122 -13.22 11.86 12.68
CA THR A 122 -12.98 12.64 11.45
C THR A 122 -14.05 12.41 10.39
N GLN A 123 -14.25 13.38 9.49
CA GLN A 123 -15.15 13.25 8.34
C GLN A 123 -14.85 11.95 7.59
N VAL A 124 -15.86 11.27 7.05
CA VAL A 124 -15.61 10.08 6.22
C VAL A 124 -14.89 10.48 4.93
N LYS A 125 -13.71 9.90 4.69
CA LYS A 125 -13.00 9.93 3.40
C LYS A 125 -12.44 8.54 3.07
N GLY A 126 -12.26 8.25 1.79
CA GLY A 126 -11.73 6.99 1.28
C GLY A 126 -12.49 6.53 0.03
N THR A 127 -12.04 5.45 -0.58
CA THR A 127 -12.63 4.91 -1.82
C THR A 127 -13.77 3.92 -1.53
N MET A 128 -14.91 4.11 -2.20
CA MET A 128 -16.07 3.22 -2.08
C MET A 128 -15.70 1.78 -2.50
N GLY A 129 -16.09 0.80 -1.69
CA GLY A 129 -15.72 -0.61 -1.87
C GLY A 129 -14.52 -1.06 -1.02
N TYR A 130 -13.69 -0.13 -0.55
CA TYR A 130 -12.60 -0.40 0.41
C TYR A 130 -12.91 0.15 1.80
N LEU A 131 -13.89 1.04 1.90
CA LEU A 131 -14.19 1.77 3.13
C LEU A 131 -14.68 0.83 4.24
N ASP A 132 -14.03 0.91 5.40
CA ASP A 132 -14.44 0.22 6.62
C ASP A 132 -15.88 0.63 7.02
N PRO A 133 -16.82 -0.33 7.13
CA PRO A 133 -18.21 -0.03 7.47
C PRO A 133 -18.37 0.57 8.87
N GLU A 134 -17.52 0.20 9.83
CA GLU A 134 -17.60 0.75 11.17
C GLU A 134 -17.14 2.22 11.18
N TYR A 135 -16.05 2.53 10.48
CA TYR A 135 -15.61 3.91 10.27
C TYR A 135 -16.67 4.74 9.52
N TYR A 136 -17.27 4.18 8.47
CA TYR A 136 -18.33 4.85 7.72
C TYR A 136 -19.51 5.24 8.62
N MET A 137 -19.93 4.34 9.50
CA MET A 137 -21.09 4.56 10.38
C MET A 137 -20.78 5.46 11.58
N THR A 138 -19.60 5.29 12.18
CA THR A 138 -19.24 5.93 13.47
C THR A 138 -18.43 7.21 13.31
N GLN A 139 -17.82 7.44 12.13
CA GLN A 139 -16.83 8.50 11.88
C GLN A 139 -15.56 8.37 12.74
N GLN A 140 -15.35 7.20 13.36
CA GLN A 140 -14.17 6.88 14.15
C GLN A 140 -13.18 6.11 13.30
N LEU A 141 -12.11 6.78 12.88
CA LEU A 141 -11.04 6.20 12.09
C LEU A 141 -9.98 5.59 13.01
N ASN A 142 -9.53 4.38 12.72
CA ASN A 142 -8.33 3.82 13.35
C ASN A 142 -7.53 2.95 12.38
N GLU A 143 -6.41 2.40 12.83
CA GLU A 143 -5.52 1.55 12.04
C GLU A 143 -6.22 0.28 11.51
N LYS A 144 -7.27 -0.20 12.21
CA LYS A 144 -8.08 -1.35 11.77
C LYS A 144 -8.98 -1.04 10.57
N SER A 145 -9.14 0.22 10.19
CA SER A 145 -9.81 0.60 8.95
C SER A 145 -8.93 0.30 7.72
N ASP A 146 -7.61 0.45 7.84
CA ASP A 146 -6.66 0.04 6.79
C ASP A 146 -6.59 -1.48 6.67
N VAL A 147 -6.70 -2.22 7.79
CA VAL A 147 -6.78 -3.69 7.79
C VAL A 147 -7.98 -4.19 6.99
N TYR A 148 -9.15 -3.55 7.14
CA TYR A 148 -10.33 -3.87 6.34
C TYR A 148 -10.07 -3.65 4.85
N SER A 149 -9.53 -2.46 4.53
CA SER A 149 -9.24 -2.05 3.16
C SER A 149 -8.23 -3.00 2.49
N PHE A 150 -7.20 -3.42 3.23
CA PHE A 150 -6.23 -4.42 2.79
C PHE A 150 -6.84 -5.81 2.58
N GLY A 151 -7.78 -6.23 3.44
CA GLY A 151 -8.55 -7.45 3.25
C GLY A 151 -9.35 -7.44 1.94
N VAL A 152 -9.91 -6.30 1.54
CA VAL A 152 -10.56 -6.13 0.22
C VAL A 152 -9.55 -6.28 -0.91
N VAL A 153 -8.37 -5.65 -0.81
CA VAL A 153 -7.28 -5.80 -1.80
C VAL A 153 -6.86 -7.26 -1.95
N MET A 154 -6.77 -8.03 -0.86
CA MET A 154 -6.51 -9.47 -0.93
C MET A 154 -7.59 -10.24 -1.72
N LEU A 155 -8.86 -9.87 -1.56
CA LEU A 155 -9.94 -10.47 -2.35
C LEU A 155 -9.83 -10.10 -3.84
N GLU A 156 -9.42 -8.87 -4.16
CA GLU A 156 -9.09 -8.51 -5.54
C GLU A 156 -7.92 -9.35 -6.07
N MET A 157 -6.89 -9.61 -5.25
CA MET A 157 -5.76 -10.45 -5.66
C MET A 157 -6.17 -11.87 -6.02
N ILE A 158 -7.21 -12.46 -5.43
CA ILE A 158 -7.64 -13.83 -5.79
C ILE A 158 -8.69 -13.84 -6.91
N THR A 159 -9.47 -12.78 -7.06
CA THR A 159 -10.57 -12.72 -8.04
C THR A 159 -10.19 -12.00 -9.33
N ALA A 160 -9.17 -11.13 -9.29
CA ALA A 160 -8.85 -10.14 -10.33
C ALA A 160 -10.08 -9.29 -10.74
N ARG A 161 -11.00 -9.05 -9.81
CA ARG A 161 -12.21 -8.24 -9.99
C ARG A 161 -12.13 -7.00 -9.12
N LYS A 162 -12.69 -5.89 -9.62
CA LYS A 162 -12.87 -4.66 -8.83
C LYS A 162 -13.79 -4.93 -7.64
N PRO A 163 -13.67 -4.19 -6.52
CA PRO A 163 -14.46 -4.49 -5.32
C PRO A 163 -15.94 -4.32 -5.55
N ILE A 164 -16.32 -3.31 -6.33
CA ILE A 164 -17.70 -3.07 -6.75
C ILE A 164 -17.76 -3.15 -8.27
N GLU A 165 -18.54 -4.11 -8.77
CA GLU A 165 -18.74 -4.31 -10.20
C GLU A 165 -20.21 -4.67 -10.47
N ARG A 166 -20.87 -3.91 -11.37
CA ARG A 166 -22.27 -4.14 -11.76
C ARG A 166 -23.24 -4.23 -10.55
N GLY A 167 -23.01 -3.40 -9.53
CA GLY A 167 -23.82 -3.36 -8.31
C GLY A 167 -23.58 -4.51 -7.33
N LYS A 168 -22.61 -5.39 -7.61
CA LYS A 168 -22.19 -6.46 -6.70
C LYS A 168 -20.92 -6.07 -5.96
N TYR A 169 -20.84 -6.47 -4.70
CA TYR A 169 -19.68 -6.25 -3.84
C TYR A 169 -18.93 -7.56 -3.62
N ILE A 170 -17.63 -7.61 -3.92
CA ILE A 170 -16.85 -8.85 -3.92
C ILE A 170 -16.85 -9.55 -2.56
N VAL A 171 -16.78 -8.80 -1.45
CA VAL A 171 -16.81 -9.38 -0.08
C VAL A 171 -18.10 -10.16 0.13
N ARG A 172 -19.23 -9.59 -0.32
CA ARG A 172 -20.54 -10.24 -0.20
C ARG A 172 -20.63 -11.48 -1.10
N GLU A 173 -20.19 -11.37 -2.35
CA GLU A 173 -20.19 -12.51 -3.28
C GLU A 173 -19.33 -13.67 -2.76
N VAL A 174 -18.11 -13.40 -2.32
CA VAL A 174 -17.23 -14.44 -1.74
C VAL A 174 -17.87 -15.04 -0.49
N ARG A 175 -18.42 -14.22 0.42
CA ARG A 175 -19.11 -14.70 1.62
C ARG A 175 -20.29 -15.62 1.33
N GLU A 176 -21.11 -15.29 0.33
CA GLU A 176 -22.30 -16.06 -0.03
C GLU A 176 -21.96 -17.39 -0.75
N MET A 177 -20.86 -17.44 -1.50
CA MET A 177 -20.43 -18.64 -2.23
C MET A 177 -19.52 -19.57 -1.42
N MET A 178 -18.83 -19.06 -0.41
CA MET A 178 -17.82 -19.80 0.35
C MET A 178 -18.45 -20.99 1.08
N ASP A 179 -18.05 -22.20 0.67
CA ASP A 179 -18.43 -23.47 1.30
C ASP A 179 -17.18 -24.18 1.82
N LYS A 180 -16.93 -24.07 3.13
CA LYS A 180 -15.72 -24.60 3.77
C LYS A 180 -15.54 -26.12 3.67
N THR A 181 -16.57 -26.84 3.24
CA THR A 181 -16.52 -28.30 3.08
C THR A 181 -15.98 -28.73 1.73
N LYS A 182 -15.83 -27.79 0.78
CA LYS A 182 -15.38 -28.03 -0.58
C LYS A 182 -13.97 -27.49 -0.82
N GLU A 183 -13.30 -28.09 -1.79
CA GLU A 183 -12.00 -27.62 -2.28
C GLU A 183 -12.08 -26.14 -2.72
N LEU A 184 -11.07 -25.35 -2.38
CA LEU A 184 -11.01 -23.89 -2.61
C LEU A 184 -12.28 -23.15 -2.13
N TYR A 185 -12.98 -23.73 -1.15
CA TYR A 185 -14.27 -23.26 -0.66
C TYR A 185 -15.37 -23.08 -1.71
N SER A 186 -15.36 -23.88 -2.78
CA SER A 186 -16.29 -23.74 -3.91
C SER A 186 -16.15 -22.42 -4.68
N LEU A 187 -15.02 -21.71 -4.54
CA LEU A 187 -14.79 -20.40 -5.15
C LEU A 187 -14.25 -20.46 -6.58
N HIS A 188 -14.25 -21.63 -7.22
CA HIS A 188 -13.75 -21.80 -8.59
C HIS A 188 -14.37 -20.83 -9.62
N SER A 189 -15.61 -20.40 -9.41
CA SER A 189 -16.30 -19.45 -10.30
C SER A 189 -15.86 -17.99 -10.14
N VAL A 190 -15.25 -17.63 -9.00
CA VAL A 190 -14.78 -16.26 -8.71
C VAL A 190 -13.28 -16.11 -8.70
N VAL A 191 -12.54 -17.19 -8.45
CA VAL A 191 -11.09 -17.20 -8.53
C VAL A 191 -10.67 -16.85 -9.94
N ASP A 192 -9.68 -15.98 -10.05
CA ASP A 192 -9.09 -15.57 -11.32
C ASP A 192 -8.68 -16.82 -12.12
N PRO A 193 -9.26 -17.06 -13.32
CA PRO A 193 -8.93 -18.21 -14.14
C PRO A 193 -7.44 -18.31 -14.46
N ALA A 194 -6.72 -17.19 -14.45
CA ALA A 194 -5.31 -17.14 -14.77
C ALA A 194 -4.41 -17.74 -13.67
N LEU A 195 -4.87 -17.81 -12.41
CA LEU A 195 -4.19 -18.56 -11.34
C LEU A 195 -4.09 -20.05 -11.65
N GLY A 196 -4.94 -20.55 -12.56
CA GLY A 196 -4.91 -21.90 -13.10
C GLY A 196 -5.22 -22.95 -12.04
N PHE A 197 -6.32 -23.68 -12.19
CA PHE A 197 -6.68 -24.78 -11.29
C PHE A 197 -5.70 -25.97 -11.31
N GLY A 198 -4.68 -25.93 -12.18
CA GLY A 198 -3.58 -26.90 -12.20
C GLY A 198 -2.38 -26.54 -11.31
N THR A 199 -2.31 -25.30 -10.82
CA THR A 199 -1.29 -24.86 -9.86
C THR A 199 -1.81 -25.15 -8.46
N ARG A 200 -1.04 -25.86 -7.62
CA ARG A 200 -1.43 -26.08 -6.22
C ARG A 200 -1.44 -24.72 -5.53
N LEU A 201 -2.63 -24.15 -5.30
CA LEU A 201 -2.82 -22.89 -4.57
C LEU A 201 -2.62 -23.13 -3.06
N SER A 202 -1.41 -23.55 -2.70
CA SER A 202 -1.05 -23.87 -1.32
C SER A 202 -1.31 -22.65 -0.43
N GLY A 203 -2.03 -22.87 0.66
CA GLY A 203 -2.41 -21.81 1.60
C GLY A 203 -3.55 -20.90 1.12
N PHE A 204 -4.19 -21.18 -0.02
CA PHE A 204 -5.33 -20.39 -0.53
C PHE A 204 -6.49 -20.32 0.46
N GLU A 205 -6.90 -21.45 1.02
CA GLU A 205 -8.02 -21.51 1.98
C GLU A 205 -7.72 -20.65 3.22
N LYS A 206 -6.48 -20.71 3.71
CA LYS A 206 -6.00 -19.86 4.81
C LYS A 206 -6.00 -18.38 4.41
N PHE A 207 -5.59 -18.05 3.19
CA PHE A 207 -5.62 -16.70 2.63
C PHE A 207 -7.04 -16.14 2.59
N VAL A 208 -8.01 -16.92 2.09
CA VAL A 208 -9.43 -16.54 2.06
C VAL A 208 -9.99 -16.39 3.48
N ASP A 209 -9.72 -17.35 4.38
CA ASP A 209 -10.17 -17.29 5.77
C ASP A 209 -9.71 -16.02 6.50
N LEU A 210 -8.47 -15.61 6.24
CA LEU A 210 -7.89 -14.40 6.82
C LEU A 210 -8.48 -13.14 6.19
N ALA A 211 -8.49 -13.04 4.86
CA ALA A 211 -9.11 -11.91 4.15
C ALA A 211 -10.57 -11.70 4.60
N MET A 212 -11.35 -12.78 4.66
CA MET A 212 -12.75 -12.75 5.11
C MET A 212 -12.90 -12.33 6.56
N ARG A 213 -11.97 -12.71 7.45
CA ARG A 213 -11.95 -12.26 8.84
C ARG A 213 -11.67 -10.76 8.97
N TRP A 214 -10.82 -10.22 8.10
CA TRP A 214 -10.40 -8.82 8.16
C TRP A 214 -11.45 -7.87 7.59
N VAL A 215 -12.29 -8.36 6.68
CA VAL A 215 -13.45 -7.63 6.10
C VAL A 215 -14.76 -7.86 6.86
N GLU A 216 -14.71 -8.36 8.09
CA GLU A 216 -15.86 -8.39 8.99
C GLU A 216 -16.25 -6.97 9.43
N ASP A 217 -17.56 -6.76 9.63
CA ASP A 217 -18.10 -5.42 9.91
C ASP A 217 -17.55 -4.83 11.22
N GLY A 218 -17.36 -5.66 12.24
CA GLY A 218 -16.80 -5.23 13.53
C GLY A 218 -15.28 -5.27 13.55
N ARG A 219 -14.63 -4.16 13.95
CA ARG A 219 -13.16 -4.06 14.02
C ARG A 219 -12.50 -4.94 15.08
N ALA A 220 -13.25 -5.44 16.07
CA ALA A 220 -12.71 -6.17 17.22
C ALA A 220 -11.99 -7.49 16.84
N LYS A 221 -12.37 -8.10 15.72
CA LYS A 221 -11.76 -9.34 15.21
C LYS A 221 -10.61 -9.09 14.24
N ARG A 222 -10.36 -7.84 13.86
CA ARG A 222 -9.30 -7.48 12.92
C ARG A 222 -7.95 -7.45 13.66
N PRO A 223 -6.92 -8.13 13.15
CA PRO A 223 -5.59 -8.14 13.75
C PRO A 223 -4.88 -6.77 13.62
N THR A 224 -3.72 -6.62 14.25
CA THR A 224 -2.77 -5.54 13.90
C THR A 224 -2.05 -5.86 12.57
N MET A 225 -1.40 -4.88 11.94
CA MET A 225 -0.67 -5.16 10.70
C MET A 225 0.55 -6.06 10.93
N SER A 226 1.19 -6.03 12.10
CA SER A 226 2.23 -7.00 12.44
C SER A 226 1.71 -8.43 12.53
N GLU A 227 0.50 -8.62 13.04
CA GLU A 227 -0.17 -9.93 13.04
C GLU A 227 -0.56 -10.36 11.61
N VAL A 228 -1.03 -9.42 10.77
CA VAL A 228 -1.28 -9.66 9.33
C VAL A 228 -0.02 -10.15 8.62
N VAL A 229 1.14 -9.53 8.87
CA VAL A 229 2.42 -9.95 8.28
C VAL A 229 2.73 -11.40 8.68
N LYS A 230 2.63 -11.75 9.97
CA LYS A 230 2.87 -13.14 10.44
C LYS A 230 1.92 -14.15 9.82
N ASP A 231 0.66 -13.76 9.66
CA ASP A 231 -0.38 -14.58 9.03
C ASP A 231 -0.05 -14.87 7.55
N ILE A 232 0.42 -13.85 6.80
CA ILE A 232 0.87 -14.02 5.40
C ILE A 232 2.16 -14.84 5.32
N GLU A 233 3.13 -14.60 6.20
CA GLU A 233 4.37 -15.39 6.26
C GLU A 233 4.07 -16.87 6.53
N THR A 234 3.09 -17.16 7.37
CA THR A 234 2.61 -18.53 7.62
C THR A 234 2.02 -19.15 6.35
N ILE A 235 1.21 -18.41 5.59
CA ILE A 235 0.69 -18.88 4.28
C ILE A 235 1.83 -19.19 3.31
N MET A 236 2.83 -18.31 3.24
CA MET A 236 4.00 -18.50 2.37
C MET A 236 4.80 -19.75 2.75
N GLN A 237 5.01 -19.99 4.04
CA GLN A 237 5.68 -21.21 4.53
C GLN A 237 4.88 -22.48 4.18
N LEU A 238 3.56 -22.46 4.32
CA LEU A 238 2.68 -23.56 3.89
C LEU A 238 2.77 -23.80 2.36
N ALA A 239 3.08 -22.76 1.59
CA ALA A 239 3.34 -22.84 0.16
C ALA A 239 4.79 -23.23 -0.20
N GLY A 240 5.66 -23.48 0.78
CA GLY A 240 7.06 -23.82 0.55
C GLY A 240 7.95 -22.63 0.17
N LEU A 241 7.49 -21.40 0.43
CA LEU A 241 8.21 -20.17 0.13
C LEU A 241 8.99 -19.68 1.36
N ASN A 242 10.17 -19.12 1.13
CA ASN A 242 10.90 -18.38 2.15
C ASN A 242 10.45 -16.89 2.15
N PRO A 243 9.75 -16.40 3.19
CA PRO A 243 9.29 -15.00 3.26
C PRO A 243 10.42 -13.97 3.37
N ASN A 244 11.67 -14.41 3.59
CA ASN A 244 12.85 -13.56 3.76
C ASN A 244 13.88 -13.71 2.63
N ALA A 245 13.57 -14.44 1.56
CA ALA A 245 14.51 -14.69 0.46
C ALA A 245 15.11 -13.41 -0.14
N ASP A 246 14.32 -12.34 -0.22
CA ASP A 246 14.74 -11.06 -0.80
C ASP A 246 15.30 -10.07 0.25
N SER A 247 15.09 -10.34 1.55
CA SER A 247 15.62 -9.50 2.63
C SER A 247 17.15 -9.56 2.73
N LEU A 248 17.75 -10.70 2.40
CA LEU A 248 19.18 -10.97 2.53
C LEU A 248 20.03 -10.33 1.42
N SER A 249 19.45 -10.06 0.25
CA SER A 249 20.21 -9.43 -0.86
C SER A 249 20.37 -7.91 -0.68
N THR A 250 19.55 -7.29 0.18
CA THR A 250 19.46 -5.83 0.32
C THR A 250 20.27 -5.21 1.47
N SER A 251 20.95 -6.01 2.32
CA SER A 251 21.81 -5.45 3.37
C SER A 251 23.14 -4.90 2.84
N ALA A 252 23.62 -5.39 1.70
CA ALA A 252 24.94 -5.05 1.18
C ALA A 252 24.96 -3.74 0.37
N SER A 253 23.84 -3.35 -0.23
CA SER A 253 23.77 -2.22 -1.17
C SER A 253 23.65 -0.83 -0.52
N TYR A 254 23.31 -0.75 0.78
CA TYR A 254 23.21 0.51 1.52
C TYR A 254 24.51 0.94 2.22
N GLU A 255 25.44 0.01 2.50
CA GLU A 255 26.73 0.38 3.09
C GLU A 255 27.69 1.01 2.06
N GLU A 256 27.53 0.69 0.78
CA GLU A 256 28.43 1.17 -0.28
C GLU A 256 28.10 2.61 -0.73
N SER A 257 26.83 3.04 -0.57
CA SER A 257 26.39 4.39 -0.93
C SER A 257 26.73 5.46 0.14
N ASN A 258 27.04 5.06 1.38
CA ASN A 258 27.41 5.99 2.47
C ASN A 258 28.90 6.35 2.53
N LYS A 259 29.76 5.78 1.67
CA LYS A 259 31.19 6.13 1.59
C LYS A 259 31.54 7.15 0.51
N ALA A 260 30.58 7.56 -0.32
CA ALA A 260 30.81 8.41 -1.47
C ALA A 260 29.98 9.71 -1.46
N SER A 261 29.94 10.44 -0.34
CA SER A 261 29.53 11.86 -0.36
C SER A 261 29.96 12.60 0.92
N SER A 262 31.24 12.92 1.04
CA SER A 262 31.69 14.02 1.89
C SER A 262 32.06 15.20 0.98
N PHE A 263 31.05 15.81 0.36
CA PHE A 263 31.19 17.09 -0.31
C PHE A 263 30.08 18.00 0.21
N ASP A 264 30.46 18.94 1.07
CA ASP A 264 29.59 19.93 1.68
C ASP A 264 29.42 21.11 0.69
N PRO A 265 28.23 21.35 0.11
CA PRO A 265 28.05 22.39 -0.91
C PRO A 265 27.87 23.81 -0.34
N TYR A 266 27.97 24.00 0.99
CA TYR A 266 27.67 25.27 1.65
C TYR A 266 28.84 25.83 2.48
N SER A 267 30.05 25.83 1.92
CA SER A 267 31.10 26.73 2.39
C SER A 267 30.91 28.12 1.77
N GLU A 268 30.51 29.09 2.60
CA GLU A 268 30.50 30.51 2.25
C GLU A 268 31.89 30.98 1.80
N GLU A 269 32.05 31.33 0.52
CA GLU A 269 32.94 32.40 0.06
C GLU A 269 32.73 32.67 -1.45
N SER A 270 32.63 33.96 -1.81
CA SER A 270 32.73 34.54 -3.16
C SER A 270 31.49 34.54 -4.10
N PHE A 271 30.51 35.40 -3.80
CA PHE A 271 29.72 36.06 -4.85
C PHE A 271 30.43 37.35 -5.29
N ASP A 272 31.28 37.27 -6.30
CA ASP A 272 31.53 38.42 -7.17
C ASP A 272 32.01 37.94 -8.53
N GLN A 273 31.10 37.92 -9.51
CA GLN A 273 31.39 38.31 -10.89
C GLN A 273 30.12 38.31 -11.73
N SER A 274 29.74 39.53 -12.11
CA SER A 274 28.82 39.84 -13.19
C SER A 274 29.34 39.25 -14.51
N GLN A 275 28.49 38.52 -15.24
CA GLN A 275 28.69 38.33 -16.68
C GLN A 275 27.41 38.63 -17.46
N VAL A 276 27.59 39.62 -18.33
CA VAL A 276 26.68 40.19 -19.31
C VAL A 276 26.35 39.16 -20.38
N PHE A 277 25.07 38.96 -20.70
CA PHE A 277 24.64 38.19 -21.88
C PHE A 277 24.73 39.06 -23.14
N PRO A 278 25.28 38.56 -24.26
CA PRO A 278 25.23 39.28 -25.53
C PRO A 278 23.85 39.13 -26.20
N PRO A 279 23.42 40.12 -27.03
CA PRO A 279 22.10 40.12 -27.63
C PRO A 279 22.01 39.13 -28.80
N ARG A 280 20.84 38.48 -28.91
CA ARG A 280 20.47 37.63 -30.05
C ARG A 280 20.35 38.49 -31.31
N THR A 281 21.00 38.05 -32.39
CA THR A 281 20.76 38.58 -33.73
C THR A 281 19.77 37.67 -34.46
N ILE A 282 18.64 38.29 -34.82
CA ILE A 282 17.54 37.97 -35.76
C ILE A 282 17.44 36.52 -36.24
#